data_AF-A0A2M8KEE4-F1
#
_entry.id   AF-A0A2M8KEE4-F1
#
_cell.length_a   1.000
_cell.length_b   1.000
_cell.length_c   1.000
_cell.angle_alpha   90.00
_cell.angle_beta   90.00
_cell.angle_gamma   90.00
#
_symmetry.space_group_name_H-M   'P 1'
#
loop_
_entity.id
_entity.type
_entity.pdbx_description
1 polymer ?
#
loop_
_entity_poly.entity_id
_entity_poly.type
_entity_poly.pdbx_seq_one_letter_code
_entity_poly.pdbx_strand_id
1 'polypeptide(L)'
;ISQTAFDSIPVGKNMVVKSGSKLIKFQNSPKVYLVFGNAKLKNISEQSALSLFDANWRNNLVIIQNGFESSYTRADGDFLDSDNDGLSDEDEINIYSTNPNNSDSDSDGYKDGVEVLGGFNPNGAGKL
;
A
#
# COMPACT_ATOMS: atom_id res chain seq x y z
N ILE A 1 -3.78 -8.62 -5.67
CA ILE A 1 -4.03 -9.23 -7.01
C ILE A 1 -2.80 -9.04 -7.90
N SER A 2 -2.51 -10.00 -8.79
CA SER A 2 -1.48 -9.87 -9.83
C SER A 2 -2.04 -9.10 -11.04
N GLN A 3 -1.17 -8.59 -11.94
CA GLN A 3 -1.60 -7.89 -13.16
C GLN A 3 -2.52 -8.77 -14.03
N THR A 4 -2.20 -10.06 -14.14
CA THR A 4 -3.02 -11.02 -14.90
C THR A 4 -4.42 -11.23 -14.30
N ALA A 5 -4.53 -11.17 -12.97
CA ALA A 5 -5.82 -11.22 -12.28
C ALA A 5 -6.61 -9.91 -12.43
N PHE A 6 -5.92 -8.77 -12.61
CA PHE A 6 -6.53 -7.47 -12.89
C PHE A 6 -7.11 -7.41 -14.30
N ASP A 7 -6.34 -7.87 -15.31
CA ASP A 7 -6.75 -7.83 -16.71
C ASP A 7 -7.94 -8.77 -17.04
N SER A 8 -8.28 -9.69 -16.14
CA SER A 8 -9.39 -10.64 -16.29
C SER A 8 -10.73 -10.15 -15.71
N ILE A 9 -10.80 -8.94 -15.14
CA ILE A 9 -12.01 -8.42 -14.49
C ILE A 9 -12.83 -7.59 -15.48
N PRO A 10 -14.10 -7.94 -15.76
CA PRO A 10 -14.95 -7.18 -16.68
C PRO A 10 -15.31 -5.79 -16.13
N VAL A 11 -15.33 -4.80 -17.02
CA VAL A 11 -15.62 -3.39 -16.73
C VAL A 11 -17.01 -3.27 -16.10
N GLY A 12 -17.10 -2.72 -14.87
CA GLY A 12 -18.38 -2.53 -14.16
C GLY A 12 -18.47 -3.08 -12.73
N LYS A 13 -17.38 -3.60 -12.14
CA LYS A 13 -17.33 -3.93 -10.71
C LYS A 13 -16.37 -3.00 -9.96
N ASN A 14 -16.80 -2.48 -8.80
CA ASN A 14 -15.94 -1.72 -7.88
C ASN A 14 -14.77 -2.59 -7.44
N MET A 15 -13.55 -2.17 -7.78
CA MET A 15 -12.32 -2.82 -7.38
C MET A 15 -11.66 -1.98 -6.29
N VAL A 16 -11.54 -2.56 -5.09
CA VAL A 16 -10.68 -2.03 -4.04
C VAL A 16 -9.45 -2.93 -3.97
N VAL A 17 -8.28 -2.38 -4.31
CA VAL A 17 -7.02 -3.01 -3.92
C VAL A 17 -6.96 -2.97 -2.39
N LYS A 18 -6.69 -4.11 -1.75
CA LYS A 18 -6.56 -4.17 -0.27
C LYS A 18 -5.64 -3.06 0.23
N SER A 19 -6.06 -2.42 1.31
CA SER A 19 -5.27 -1.42 2.04
C SER A 19 -3.89 -1.96 2.40
N GLY A 20 -2.85 -1.14 2.28
CA GLY A 20 -1.51 -1.40 2.80
C GLY A 20 -0.59 -2.21 1.89
N SER A 21 -1.05 -2.74 0.75
CA SER A 21 -0.33 -3.85 0.10
C SER A 21 0.17 -3.61 -1.34
N LYS A 22 -0.07 -2.46 -1.99
CA LYS A 22 0.40 -2.21 -3.38
C LYS A 22 0.61 -0.73 -3.70
N LEU A 23 1.58 -0.46 -4.56
CA LEU A 23 1.71 0.81 -5.27
C LEU A 23 0.84 0.76 -6.51
N ILE A 24 0.21 1.87 -6.87
CA ILE A 24 -0.51 2.00 -8.12
C ILE A 24 0.01 3.17 -8.96
N LYS A 25 -0.11 3.04 -10.27
CA LYS A 25 0.11 4.10 -11.23
C LYS A 25 -1.01 4.09 -12.25
N PHE A 26 -1.58 5.24 -12.54
CA PHE A 26 -2.57 5.37 -13.61
C PHE A 26 -1.86 5.48 -14.96
N GLN A 27 -2.39 4.86 -16.02
CA GLN A 27 -1.79 4.92 -17.35
C GLN A 27 -1.61 6.35 -17.87
N ASN A 28 -2.53 7.25 -17.53
CA ASN A 28 -2.50 8.66 -17.92
C ASN A 28 -1.59 9.54 -17.03
N SER A 29 -0.91 8.98 -16.03
CA SER A 29 -0.14 9.75 -15.06
C SER A 29 1.24 9.14 -14.79
N PRO A 30 2.32 9.95 -14.75
CA PRO A 30 3.62 9.46 -14.32
C PRO A 30 3.67 9.20 -12.80
N LYS A 31 2.67 9.65 -12.04
CA LYS A 31 2.67 9.60 -10.58
C LYS A 31 2.41 8.19 -10.04
N VAL A 32 3.17 7.83 -9.02
CA VAL A 32 2.98 6.62 -8.23
C VAL A 32 2.22 6.98 -6.95
N TYR A 33 1.29 6.11 -6.57
CA TYR A 33 0.47 6.26 -5.40
C TYR A 33 0.58 5.03 -4.50
N LEU A 34 0.72 5.24 -3.20
CA LEU A 34 0.52 4.22 -2.19
C LEU A 34 -0.98 4.06 -1.94
N VAL A 35 -1.47 2.82 -1.90
CA VAL A 35 -2.86 2.52 -1.56
C VAL A 35 -2.95 2.13 -0.09
N PHE A 36 -3.75 2.86 0.68
CA PHE A 36 -4.03 2.61 2.09
C PHE A 36 -5.52 2.87 2.37
N GLY A 37 -5.95 2.86 3.64
CA GLY A 37 -7.34 2.77 4.13
C GLY A 37 -8.47 2.81 3.09
N ASN A 38 -9.26 1.76 2.94
CA ASN A 38 -10.46 1.72 2.08
C ASN A 38 -10.32 2.42 0.69
N ALA A 39 -9.24 2.15 -0.05
CA ALA A 39 -8.93 2.73 -1.37
C ALA A 39 -8.49 4.22 -1.36
N LYS A 40 -7.91 4.70 -0.26
CA LYS A 40 -7.21 5.99 -0.22
C LYS A 40 -5.87 5.90 -0.95
N LEU A 41 -5.49 7.00 -1.62
CA LEU A 41 -4.24 7.12 -2.38
C LEU A 41 -3.38 8.26 -1.86
N LYS A 42 -2.11 7.97 -1.57
CA LYS A 42 -1.09 8.99 -1.30
C LYS A 42 -0.11 9.03 -2.45
N ASN A 43 0.08 10.19 -3.06
CA ASN A 43 1.17 10.34 -4.02
C ASN A 43 2.51 10.26 -3.28
N ILE A 44 3.37 9.34 -3.72
CA ILE A 44 4.71 9.17 -3.18
C ILE A 44 5.75 9.39 -4.28
N SER A 45 6.97 9.79 -3.88
CA SER A 45 8.10 9.88 -4.79
C SER A 45 8.69 8.50 -5.08
N GLU A 46 9.44 8.34 -6.17
CA GLU A 46 10.21 7.11 -6.41
C GLU A 46 11.24 6.84 -5.31
N GLN A 47 11.78 7.90 -4.69
CA GLN A 47 12.69 7.78 -3.55
C GLN A 47 12.00 7.17 -2.33
N SER A 48 10.76 7.60 -2.06
CA SER A 48 9.93 7.04 -0.99
C SER A 48 9.59 5.58 -1.31
N ALA A 49 9.23 5.27 -2.56
CA ALA A 49 8.96 3.90 -2.99
C ALA A 49 10.20 2.99 -2.82
N LEU A 50 11.40 3.50 -3.15
CA LEU A 50 12.68 2.82 -2.92
C LEU A 50 12.98 2.63 -1.43
N SER A 51 12.65 3.60 -0.59
CA SER A 51 12.87 3.51 0.86
C SER A 51 11.91 2.53 1.56
N LEU A 52 10.74 2.30 0.96
CA LEU A 52 9.69 1.44 1.52
C LEU A 52 9.76 0.00 1.00
N PHE A 53 10.12 -0.19 -0.28
CA PHE A 53 10.05 -1.49 -0.96
C PHE A 53 11.37 -1.88 -1.65
N ASP A 54 12.47 -1.21 -1.28
CA ASP A 54 13.81 -1.37 -1.87
C ASP A 54 13.84 -1.18 -3.40
N ALA A 55 14.94 -1.59 -4.03
CA ALA A 55 15.10 -1.58 -5.48
C ALA A 55 14.00 -2.36 -6.23
N ASN A 56 13.26 -3.24 -5.52
CA ASN A 56 12.21 -4.09 -6.06
C ASN A 56 10.81 -3.47 -5.98
N TRP A 57 10.67 -2.20 -5.57
CA TRP A 57 9.38 -1.52 -5.44
C TRP A 57 8.48 -1.61 -6.69
N ARG A 58 9.09 -1.66 -7.89
CA ARG A 58 8.38 -1.80 -9.16
C ARG A 58 7.64 -3.13 -9.31
N ASN A 59 8.06 -4.18 -8.61
CA ASN A 59 7.36 -5.46 -8.58
C ASN A 59 6.03 -5.36 -7.81
N ASN A 60 5.93 -4.37 -6.91
CA ASN A 60 4.72 -4.07 -6.14
C ASN A 60 3.85 -3.00 -6.80
N LEU A 61 4.24 -2.51 -7.99
CA LEU A 61 3.50 -1.52 -8.76
C LEU A 61 2.44 -2.17 -9.65
N VAL A 62 1.19 -1.71 -9.54
CA VAL A 62 0.08 -2.10 -10.42
C VAL A 62 -0.31 -0.93 -11.31
N ILE A 63 -0.44 -1.20 -12.61
CA ILE A 63 -0.88 -0.18 -13.56
C ILE A 63 -2.40 -0.23 -13.66
N ILE A 64 -3.04 0.87 -13.27
CA ILE A 64 -4.49 1.04 -13.33
C ILE A 64 -4.85 1.68 -14.68
N GLN A 65 -5.79 1.04 -15.37
CA GLN A 65 -6.33 1.51 -16.64
C GLN A 65 -7.14 2.80 -16.43
N ASN A 66 -7.22 3.64 -17.46
CA ASN A 66 -8.05 4.84 -17.42
C ASN A 66 -9.52 4.49 -17.17
N GLY A 67 -10.20 5.27 -16.35
CA GLY A 67 -11.62 5.10 -15.98
C GLY A 67 -11.86 4.45 -14.61
N PHE A 68 -10.82 3.93 -13.96
CA PHE A 68 -10.90 3.37 -12.60
C PHE A 68 -10.46 4.36 -11.51
N GLU A 69 -10.07 5.59 -11.86
CA GLU A 69 -9.66 6.62 -10.91
C GLU A 69 -10.76 6.93 -9.88
N SER A 70 -12.03 6.83 -10.28
CA SER A 70 -13.19 7.08 -9.41
C SER A 70 -13.40 6.02 -8.33
N SER A 71 -12.72 4.88 -8.41
CA SER A 71 -12.72 3.84 -7.37
C SER A 71 -11.81 4.18 -6.19
N TYR A 72 -11.03 5.27 -6.30
CA TYR A 72 -10.03 5.66 -5.31
C TYR A 72 -10.24 7.09 -4.82
N THR A 73 -9.94 7.32 -3.54
CA THR A 73 -9.99 8.67 -2.94
C THR A 73 -8.58 9.20 -2.76
N ARG A 74 -8.27 10.40 -3.27
CA ARG A 74 -6.96 11.02 -3.01
C ARG A 74 -6.92 11.54 -1.58
N ALA A 75 -6.00 11.00 -0.80
CA ALA A 75 -5.73 11.44 0.57
C ALA A 75 -4.47 12.31 0.56
N ASP A 76 -4.61 13.51 0.00
CA ASP A 76 -3.46 14.43 -0.14
C ASP A 76 -2.97 14.96 1.22
N GLY A 77 -3.76 14.86 2.30
CA GLY A 77 -3.41 15.36 3.65
C GLY A 77 -3.75 14.46 4.85
N ASP A 78 -4.26 13.26 4.63
CA ASP A 78 -4.76 12.35 5.71
C ASP A 78 -3.92 11.06 5.81
N PHE A 79 -2.68 11.12 5.33
CA PHE A 79 -1.69 10.05 5.44
C PHE A 79 -0.61 10.52 6.40
N LEU A 80 -0.80 10.18 7.67
CA LEU A 80 0.24 10.26 8.69
C LEU A 80 0.90 8.87 8.76
N ASP A 81 2.21 8.84 8.62
CA ASP A 81 3.07 7.66 8.66
C ASP A 81 4.29 8.11 9.48
N SER A 82 4.16 7.96 10.80
CA SER A 82 5.03 8.60 11.78
C SER A 82 6.42 7.97 11.82
N ASP A 83 6.56 6.69 11.49
CA ASP A 83 7.83 5.96 11.43
C ASP A 83 8.32 5.65 9.99
N ASN A 84 7.55 6.03 8.97
CA ASN A 84 7.90 5.89 7.55
C ASN A 84 8.16 4.44 7.14
N ASP A 85 7.33 3.52 7.64
CA ASP A 85 7.39 2.10 7.35
C ASP A 85 6.49 1.70 6.16
N GLY A 86 5.59 2.60 5.74
CA GLY A 86 4.69 2.42 4.61
C GLY A 86 3.25 2.06 4.98
N LEU A 87 2.94 1.97 6.27
CA LEU A 87 1.58 1.98 6.80
C LEU A 87 1.25 3.39 7.31
N SER A 88 -0.04 3.72 7.31
CA SER A 88 -0.47 4.93 7.99
C SER A 88 -0.73 4.64 9.46
N ASP A 89 -0.48 5.59 10.35
CA ASP A 89 -0.77 5.48 11.78
C ASP A 89 -2.22 5.00 12.04
N GLU A 90 -3.17 5.42 11.19
CA GLU A 90 -4.57 4.98 11.25
C GLU A 90 -4.72 3.47 10.97
N ASP A 91 -4.04 2.95 9.96
CA ASP A 91 -4.08 1.53 9.58
C ASP A 91 -3.35 0.68 10.64
N GLU A 92 -2.23 1.18 11.14
CA GLU A 92 -1.48 0.53 12.23
C GLU A 92 -2.33 0.38 13.48
N ILE A 93 -3.01 1.45 13.93
CA ILE A 93 -3.86 1.40 15.12
C ILE A 93 -5.14 0.59 14.89
N ASN A 94 -5.85 0.83 13.77
CA ASN A 94 -7.21 0.32 13.59
C ASN A 94 -7.29 -1.04 12.88
N ILE A 95 -6.28 -1.41 12.08
CA ILE A 95 -6.29 -2.63 11.26
C ILE A 95 -5.29 -3.64 11.80
N TYR A 96 -4.04 -3.25 11.97
CA TYR A 96 -2.94 -4.18 12.28
C TYR A 96 -2.62 -4.26 13.78
N SER A 97 -3.10 -3.30 14.58
CA SER A 97 -2.78 -3.14 15.99
C SER A 97 -1.28 -3.01 16.27
N THR A 98 -0.53 -2.38 15.37
CA THR A 98 0.92 -2.11 15.49
C THR A 98 1.17 -0.73 16.11
N ASN A 99 2.45 -0.40 16.34
CA ASN A 99 2.84 0.86 16.96
C ASN A 99 3.28 1.89 15.91
N PRO A 100 2.55 3.01 15.74
CA PRO A 100 2.81 3.98 14.68
C PRO A 100 4.13 4.75 14.77
N ASN A 101 4.85 4.61 15.87
CA ASN A 101 6.17 5.24 16.04
C ASN A 101 7.30 4.19 16.02
N ASN A 102 7.01 2.96 15.64
CA ASN A 102 7.95 1.87 15.63
C ASN A 102 7.77 1.03 14.37
N SER A 103 8.66 1.24 13.41
CA SER A 103 8.55 0.63 12.09
C SER A 103 8.66 -0.91 12.08
N ASP A 104 8.98 -1.54 13.20
CA ASP A 104 9.16 -2.99 13.40
C ASP A 104 8.60 -3.34 14.79
N SER A 105 7.28 -3.56 14.85
CA SER A 105 6.52 -3.68 16.09
C SER A 105 6.84 -4.96 16.87
N ASP A 106 7.17 -6.04 16.18
CA ASP A 106 7.54 -7.32 16.80
C ASP A 106 9.07 -7.51 16.96
N SER A 107 9.86 -6.57 16.42
CA SER A 107 11.32 -6.53 16.50
C SER A 107 12.01 -7.74 15.86
N ASP A 108 11.41 -8.32 14.83
CA ASP A 108 11.96 -9.47 14.10
C ASP A 108 12.94 -9.08 12.98
N GLY A 109 13.05 -7.77 12.70
CA GLY A 109 13.93 -7.18 11.69
C GLY A 109 13.24 -6.89 10.36
N TYR A 110 11.95 -7.15 10.22
CA TYR A 110 11.13 -6.71 9.10
C TYR A 110 10.27 -5.52 9.52
N LYS A 111 9.96 -4.63 8.57
CA LYS A 111 9.07 -3.52 8.87
C LYS A 111 7.62 -3.96 8.85
N ASP A 112 6.76 -3.38 9.68
CA ASP A 112 5.34 -3.76 9.76
C ASP A 112 4.68 -3.64 8.37
N GLY A 113 4.94 -2.55 7.64
CA GLY A 113 4.48 -2.34 6.27
C GLY A 113 5.00 -3.36 5.26
N VAL A 114 6.21 -3.88 5.43
CA VAL A 114 6.80 -4.92 4.57
C VAL A 114 6.18 -6.29 4.88
N GLU A 115 5.91 -6.57 6.15
CA GLU A 115 5.25 -7.80 6.57
C GLU A 115 3.81 -7.85 6.08
N VAL A 116 3.05 -6.77 6.31
CA VAL A 116 1.69 -6.61 5.81
C VAL A 116 1.63 -6.77 4.28
N LEU A 117 2.61 -6.21 3.57
CA LEU A 117 2.77 -6.39 2.13
C LEU A 117 2.96 -7.87 1.74
N GLY A 118 3.82 -8.58 2.46
CA GLY A 118 4.10 -10.00 2.25
C GLY A 118 2.97 -10.93 2.69
N GLY A 119 1.94 -10.39 3.37
CA GLY A 119 0.88 -11.15 4.01
C GLY A 119 1.36 -11.85 5.28
N PHE A 120 2.32 -11.26 5.98
CA PHE A 120 2.83 -11.65 7.28
C PHE A 120 2.27 -10.76 8.37
N ASN A 121 2.18 -11.30 9.58
CA ASN A 121 1.62 -10.59 10.72
C ASN A 121 2.68 -9.66 11.33
N PRO A 122 2.45 -8.33 11.34
CA PRO A 122 3.44 -7.37 11.84
C PRO A 122 3.61 -7.32 13.36
N ASN A 123 2.82 -8.10 14.09
CA ASN A 123 2.87 -8.18 15.55
C ASN A 123 3.43 -9.52 16.05
N GLY A 124 4.06 -10.30 15.17
CA GLY A 124 4.64 -11.58 15.51
C GLY A 124 4.57 -12.59 14.38
N ALA A 125 5.34 -13.67 14.52
CA ALA A 125 5.39 -14.75 13.55
C ALA A 125 4.01 -15.27 13.09
N GLY A 126 3.74 -15.21 11.78
CA GLY A 126 2.51 -15.74 11.20
C GLY A 126 2.19 -15.13 9.84
N LYS A 127 1.14 -15.66 9.19
CA LYS A 127 0.54 -15.03 8.00
C LYS A 127 -0.76 -14.34 8.38
N LEU A 128 -1.05 -13.21 7.73
CA LEU A 128 -2.31 -12.46 7.81
C LEU A 128 -3.48 -13.14 7.09
#